data_AF-A0A061R364-F1
#
_entry.id   AF-A0A061R364-F1
#
_cell.length_a   1.000
_cell.length_b   1.000
_cell.length_c   1.000
_cell.angle_alpha   90.00
_cell.angle_beta   90.00
_cell.angle_gamma   90.00
#
_symmetry.space_group_name_H-M   'P 1'
#
loop_
_entity.id
_entity.type
_entity.pdbx_description
1 polymer ?
#
loop_
_entity_poly.entity_id
_entity_poly.type
_entity_poly.pdbx_seq_one_letter_code
_entity_poly.pdbx_strand_id
1 'polypeptide(L)'
;MRVRGWLARRRANELKRQNIERESFLKEEEEARAEEESAKRRYEIERRMHPRTAADFEILYNELEAWRLQETNKIKNSELDAETQHEALRQLLSKETKLLQTIDRLKSAANSENKALRIAKTLKDMSAPKKWDLSNGRMVQVHTPFTTRSKELAQLYNGLNLPNLTVDERLDVLLHVKWTVKEFDCNLTREIVELIDREADLLNRGRSPTIMDGLRRRISSLFLAFIETPEFNPEAGRFQIVPLDFDGYQQVPM
;
A
#
# COMPACT_ATOMS: atom_id res chain seq x y z
N MET A 1 6.64 22.51 -71.96
CA MET A 1 7.27 22.95 -70.69
C MET A 1 6.49 22.61 -69.39
N ARG A 2 5.29 21.99 -69.42
CA ARG A 2 4.43 21.82 -68.22
C ARG A 2 4.70 20.57 -67.36
N VAL A 3 5.28 19.50 -67.92
CA VAL A 3 5.45 18.20 -67.22
C VAL A 3 6.58 18.21 -66.18
N ARG A 4 7.72 18.85 -66.50
CA ARG A 4 8.87 18.94 -65.58
C ARG A 4 8.54 19.73 -64.32
N GLY A 5 7.81 20.84 -64.45
CA GLY A 5 7.35 21.65 -63.32
C GLY A 5 6.32 20.92 -62.44
N TRP A 6 5.46 20.08 -63.02
CA TRP A 6 4.52 19.26 -62.25
C TRP A 6 5.23 18.14 -61.46
N LEU A 7 6.20 17.45 -62.07
CA LEU A 7 7.05 16.45 -61.39
C LEU A 7 7.85 17.07 -60.24
N ALA A 8 8.42 18.27 -60.44
CA ALA A 8 9.12 18.99 -59.39
C ALA A 8 8.21 19.37 -58.22
N ARG A 9 6.99 19.88 -58.49
CA ARG A 9 5.98 20.19 -57.45
C ARG A 9 5.53 18.95 -56.68
N ARG A 10 5.31 17.83 -57.37
CA ARG A 10 4.93 16.57 -56.71
C ARG A 10 6.04 16.06 -55.78
N ARG A 11 7.29 16.16 -56.21
CA ARG A 11 8.45 15.79 -55.38
C ARG A 11 8.63 16.74 -54.19
N ALA A 12 8.44 18.04 -54.39
CA ALA A 12 8.50 19.03 -53.32
C ALA A 12 7.38 18.83 -52.27
N ASN A 13 6.17 18.49 -52.70
CA ASN A 13 5.06 18.17 -51.79
C ASN A 13 5.32 16.89 -50.99
N GLU A 14 5.91 15.86 -51.61
CA GLU A 14 6.29 14.63 -50.92
C GLU A 14 7.37 14.90 -49.85
N LEU A 15 8.42 15.65 -50.19
CA LEU A 15 9.45 16.09 -49.25
C LEU A 15 8.87 16.94 -48.11
N LYS A 16 7.91 17.82 -48.42
CA LYS A 16 7.22 18.62 -47.41
C LYS A 16 6.41 17.73 -46.46
N ARG A 17 5.72 16.70 -46.96
CA ARG A 17 4.97 15.75 -46.12
C ARG A 17 5.92 14.96 -45.21
N GLN A 18 7.02 14.45 -45.74
CA GLN A 18 8.03 13.72 -44.96
C GLN A 18 8.68 14.60 -43.88
N ASN A 19 8.95 15.87 -44.19
CA ASN A 19 9.45 16.81 -43.19
C ASN A 19 8.42 17.11 -42.10
N ILE A 20 7.13 17.29 -42.46
CA ILE A 20 6.05 17.49 -41.48
C ILE A 20 5.89 16.26 -40.59
N GLU A 21 5.89 15.05 -41.15
CA GLU A 21 5.82 13.79 -40.40
C GLU A 21 7.02 13.62 -39.46
N ARG A 22 8.22 13.98 -39.92
CA ARG A 22 9.43 13.95 -39.09
C ARG A 22 9.40 15.00 -37.98
N GLU A 23 8.95 16.22 -38.27
CA GLU A 23 8.79 17.28 -37.27
C GLU A 23 7.72 16.93 -36.23
N SER A 24 6.60 16.33 -36.64
CA SER A 24 5.57 15.87 -35.69
C SER A 24 6.10 14.74 -34.81
N PHE A 25 6.83 13.79 -35.39
CA PHE A 25 7.46 12.70 -34.64
C PHE A 25 8.47 13.22 -33.60
N LEU A 26 9.34 14.16 -34.00
CA LEU A 26 10.31 14.77 -33.09
C LEU A 26 9.64 15.57 -31.97
N LYS A 27 8.56 16.31 -32.27
CA LYS A 27 7.79 17.03 -31.26
C LYS A 27 7.10 16.09 -30.28
N GLU A 28 6.52 14.99 -30.77
CA GLU A 28 5.88 13.99 -29.92
C GLU A 28 6.90 13.30 -29.00
N GLU A 29 8.12 13.01 -29.49
CA GLU A 29 9.21 12.50 -28.65
C GLU A 29 9.69 13.53 -27.61
N GLU A 30 9.80 14.81 -27.98
CA GLU A 30 10.17 15.88 -27.05
C GLU A 30 9.09 16.09 -25.97
N GLU A 31 7.83 16.09 -26.36
CA GLU A 31 6.68 16.18 -25.44
C GLU A 31 6.64 14.97 -24.49
N ALA A 32 6.82 13.76 -25.01
CA ALA A 32 6.90 12.54 -24.19
C ALA A 32 8.07 12.61 -23.19
N ARG A 33 9.24 13.08 -23.62
CA ARG A 33 10.41 13.24 -22.73
C ARG A 33 10.15 14.30 -21.65
N ALA A 34 9.57 15.43 -22.01
CA ALA A 34 9.21 16.47 -21.06
C ALA A 34 8.15 15.98 -20.06
N GLU A 35 7.18 15.20 -20.53
CA GLU A 35 6.17 14.59 -19.68
C GLU A 35 6.79 13.58 -18.71
N GLU A 36 7.70 12.73 -19.16
CA GLU A 36 8.47 11.80 -18.30
C GLU A 36 9.30 12.53 -17.24
N GLU A 37 10.02 13.60 -17.62
CA GLU A 37 10.78 14.41 -16.67
C GLU A 37 9.87 15.08 -15.64
N SER A 38 8.74 15.63 -16.10
CA SER A 38 7.74 16.21 -15.21
C SER A 38 7.16 15.16 -14.26
N ALA A 39 6.94 13.92 -14.73
CA ALA A 39 6.45 12.81 -13.93
C ALA A 39 7.47 12.37 -12.88
N LYS A 40 8.74 12.25 -13.26
CA LYS A 40 9.85 11.96 -12.33
C LYS A 40 9.95 13.01 -11.23
N ARG A 41 9.85 14.30 -11.61
CA ARG A 41 9.88 15.41 -10.65
C ARG A 41 8.68 15.37 -9.69
N ARG A 42 7.47 15.11 -10.21
CA ARG A 42 6.27 14.92 -9.36
C ARG A 42 6.46 13.77 -8.38
N TYR A 43 7.01 12.65 -8.85
CA TYR A 43 7.27 11.47 -8.03
C TYR A 43 8.28 11.74 -6.90
N GLU A 44 9.38 12.44 -7.19
CA GLU A 44 10.36 12.83 -6.16
C GLU A 44 9.76 13.76 -5.11
N ILE A 45 8.93 14.72 -5.53
CA ILE A 45 8.21 15.61 -4.61
C ILE A 45 7.25 14.80 -3.74
N GLU A 46 6.49 13.88 -4.34
CA GLU A 46 5.56 13.01 -3.61
C GLU A 46 6.28 12.16 -2.56
N ARG A 47 7.45 11.58 -2.89
CA ARG A 47 8.25 10.79 -1.94
C ARG A 47 8.72 11.59 -0.73
N ARG A 48 8.98 12.88 -0.89
CA ARG A 48 9.34 13.79 0.20
C ARG A 48 8.13 14.21 1.05
N MET A 49 6.99 14.45 0.40
CA MET A 49 5.76 14.88 1.07
C MET A 49 5.02 13.73 1.76
N HIS A 50 5.11 12.52 1.20
CA HIS A 50 4.40 11.32 1.61
C HIS A 50 5.33 10.09 1.57
N PRO A 51 6.34 10.03 2.47
CA PRO A 51 7.27 8.91 2.52
C PRO A 51 6.53 7.62 2.90
N ARG A 52 6.64 6.57 2.08
CA ARG A 52 5.98 5.27 2.34
C ARG A 52 6.95 4.11 2.45
N THR A 53 8.05 4.16 1.72
CA THR A 53 9.06 3.09 1.68
C THR A 53 10.24 3.39 2.60
N ALA A 54 11.01 2.36 2.97
CA ALA A 54 12.25 2.55 3.73
C ALA A 54 13.22 3.52 3.04
N ALA A 55 13.34 3.42 1.72
CA ALA A 55 14.18 4.31 0.92
C ALA A 55 13.70 5.78 0.96
N ASP A 56 12.40 6.03 1.09
CA ASP A 56 11.87 7.39 1.23
C ASP A 56 12.30 8.00 2.57
N PHE A 57 12.24 7.20 3.64
CA PHE A 57 12.70 7.63 4.96
C PHE A 57 14.22 7.80 5.03
N GLU A 58 15.00 6.98 4.33
CA GLU A 58 16.46 7.16 4.22
C GLU A 58 16.82 8.52 3.61
N ILE A 59 16.09 8.97 2.59
CA ILE A 59 16.29 10.31 2.00
C ILE A 59 16.06 11.39 3.07
N LEU A 60 14.98 11.29 3.86
CA LEU A 60 14.69 12.25 4.93
C LEU A 60 15.75 12.26 6.03
N TYR A 61 16.25 11.10 6.44
CA TYR A 61 17.33 11.01 7.43
C TYR A 61 18.63 11.63 6.89
N ASN A 62 18.97 11.36 5.63
CA ASN A 62 20.16 11.94 4.99
C ASN A 62 20.07 13.47 4.86
N GLU A 63 18.91 13.99 4.48
CA GLU A 63 18.67 15.44 4.39
C GLU A 63 18.74 16.11 5.78
N LEU A 64 18.18 15.46 6.81
CA LEU A 64 18.26 15.94 8.19
C LEU A 64 19.71 15.96 8.70
N GLU A 65 20.47 14.91 8.42
CA GLU A 65 21.88 14.82 8.82
C GLU A 65 22.74 15.88 8.10
N ALA A 66 22.52 16.09 6.79
CA ALA A 66 23.18 17.13 6.04
C ALA A 66 22.87 18.53 6.61
N TRP A 67 21.61 18.80 6.95
CA TRP A 67 21.21 20.04 7.60
C TRP A 67 21.88 20.22 8.98
N ARG A 68 21.90 19.17 9.81
CA ARG A 68 22.57 19.17 11.13
C ARG A 68 24.05 19.50 11.00
N LEU A 69 24.75 18.87 10.05
CA LEU A 69 26.16 19.13 9.78
C LEU A 69 26.40 20.58 9.30
N GLN A 70 25.56 21.09 8.41
CA GLN A 70 25.67 22.47 7.93
C GLN A 70 25.44 23.49 9.07
N GLU A 71 24.41 23.30 9.89
CA GLU A 71 24.09 24.22 10.98
C GLU A 71 25.14 24.14 12.11
N THR A 72 25.61 22.95 12.47
CA THR A 72 26.71 22.82 13.44
C THR A 72 27.98 23.51 12.95
N ASN A 73 28.33 23.38 11.67
CA ASN A 73 29.48 24.07 11.09
C ASN A 73 29.28 25.59 11.09
N LYS A 74 28.08 26.10 10.78
CA LYS A 74 27.77 27.54 10.85
C LYS A 74 27.93 28.09 12.28
N ILE A 75 27.43 27.36 13.28
CA ILE A 75 27.54 27.78 14.70
C ILE A 75 29.01 27.76 15.14
N LYS A 76 29.76 26.70 14.82
CA LYS A 76 31.18 26.58 15.19
C LYS A 76 32.06 27.63 14.52
N ASN A 77 31.75 27.99 13.28
CA ASN A 77 32.50 29.00 12.52
C ASN A 77 32.05 30.44 12.81
N SER A 78 31.07 30.64 13.69
CA SER A 78 30.63 31.98 14.09
C SER A 78 31.57 32.58 15.13
N GLU A 79 31.85 33.88 15.02
CA GLU A 79 32.63 34.66 16.02
C GLU A 79 31.80 34.98 17.27
N LEU A 80 31.00 34.02 17.74
CA LEU A 80 30.18 34.11 18.94
C LEU A 80 30.96 33.65 20.17
N ASP A 81 30.60 34.16 21.34
CA ASP A 81 31.17 33.72 22.61
C ASP A 81 30.79 32.27 22.92
N ALA A 82 31.64 31.57 23.67
CA ALA A 82 31.49 30.14 23.94
C ALA A 82 30.13 29.79 24.59
N GLU A 83 29.64 30.66 25.47
CA GLU A 83 28.34 30.47 26.13
C GLU A 83 27.17 30.58 25.14
N THR A 84 27.23 31.56 24.23
CA THR A 84 26.22 31.75 23.18
C THR A 84 26.25 30.64 22.12
N GLN A 85 27.43 30.11 21.78
CA GLN A 85 27.57 28.95 20.90
C GLN A 85 26.95 27.70 21.53
N HIS A 86 27.17 27.47 22.83
CA HIS A 86 26.61 26.32 23.53
C HIS A 86 25.08 26.36 23.58
N GLU A 87 24.49 27.53 23.84
CA GLU A 87 23.04 27.70 23.80
C GLU A 87 22.48 27.52 22.38
N ALA A 88 23.17 28.02 21.34
CA ALA A 88 22.79 27.79 19.95
C ALA A 88 22.81 26.28 19.57
N LEU A 89 23.82 25.53 20.01
CA LEU A 89 23.90 24.08 19.81
C LEU A 89 22.77 23.34 20.54
N ARG A 90 22.42 23.78 21.75
CA ARG A 90 21.28 23.21 22.50
C ARG A 90 19.96 23.44 21.77
N GLN A 91 19.76 24.62 21.20
CA GLN A 91 18.59 24.92 20.37
C GLN A 91 18.58 24.09 19.08
N LEU A 92 19.74 23.89 18.45
CA LEU A 92 19.88 23.03 17.27
C LEU A 92 19.46 21.59 17.59
N LEU A 93 19.95 21.02 18.69
CA LEU A 93 19.56 19.69 19.16
C LEU A 93 18.05 19.59 19.45
N SER A 94 17.45 20.64 20.03
CA SER A 94 15.99 20.69 20.24
C SER A 94 15.22 20.68 18.91
N LYS A 95 15.73 21.33 17.87
CA LYS A 95 15.12 21.29 16.53
C LYS A 95 15.29 19.90 15.89
N GLU A 96 16.47 19.31 15.96
CA GLU A 96 16.77 17.97 15.45
C GLU A 96 15.84 16.91 16.07
N THR A 97 15.72 16.90 17.40
CA THR A 97 14.84 15.97 18.12
C THR A 97 13.38 16.12 17.71
N LYS A 98 12.88 17.34 17.49
CA LYS A 98 11.52 17.57 16.95
C LYS A 98 11.35 17.05 15.53
N LEU A 99 12.36 17.20 14.68
CA LEU A 99 12.34 16.69 13.31
C LEU A 99 12.34 15.16 13.29
N LEU A 100 13.19 14.51 14.10
CA LEU A 100 13.20 13.05 14.27
C LEU A 100 11.84 12.52 14.75
N GLN A 101 11.25 13.16 15.78
CA GLN A 101 9.90 12.80 16.24
C GLN A 101 8.84 12.93 15.14
N THR A 102 8.98 13.92 14.25
CA THR A 102 8.07 14.11 13.12
C THR A 102 8.25 13.00 12.09
N ILE A 103 9.49 12.61 11.78
CA ILE A 103 9.80 11.47 10.91
C ILE A 103 9.22 10.18 11.48
N ASP A 104 9.34 9.94 12.79
CA ASP A 104 8.79 8.75 13.44
C ASP A 104 7.25 8.68 13.38
N ARG A 105 6.57 9.83 13.51
CA ARG A 105 5.11 9.91 13.31
C ARG A 105 4.73 9.59 11.87
N LEU A 106 5.46 10.13 10.89
CA LEU A 106 5.25 9.82 9.47
C LEU A 106 5.45 8.34 9.19
N LYS A 107 6.52 7.75 9.74
CA LYS A 107 6.81 6.31 9.62
C LYS A 107 5.70 5.45 10.22
N SER A 108 5.17 5.83 11.37
CA SER A 108 4.05 5.12 12.00
C SER A 108 2.77 5.20 11.16
N ALA A 109 2.45 6.39 10.64
CA ALA A 109 1.30 6.58 9.75
C ALA A 109 1.44 5.79 8.44
N ALA A 110 2.60 5.87 7.79
CA ALA A 110 2.92 5.13 6.58
C ALA A 110 2.86 3.61 6.80
N ASN A 111 3.36 3.11 7.93
CA ASN A 111 3.26 1.69 8.26
C ASN A 111 1.81 1.23 8.43
N SER A 112 0.95 2.05 9.05
CA SER A 112 -0.48 1.73 9.18
C SER A 112 -1.17 1.67 7.82
N GLU A 113 -0.90 2.65 6.94
CA GLU A 113 -1.47 2.68 5.59
C GLU A 113 -0.94 1.52 4.72
N ASN A 114 0.36 1.29 4.73
CA ASN A 114 1.00 0.17 4.03
C ASN A 114 0.45 -1.18 4.51
N LYS A 115 0.17 -1.32 5.81
CA LYS A 115 -0.49 -2.52 6.36
C LYS A 115 -1.89 -2.70 5.76
N ALA A 116 -2.70 -1.64 5.74
CA ALA A 116 -4.04 -1.68 5.14
C ALA A 116 -4.00 -2.05 3.64
N LEU A 117 -3.08 -1.44 2.88
CA LEU A 117 -2.86 -1.76 1.46
C LEU A 117 -2.41 -3.20 1.26
N ARG A 118 -1.52 -3.71 2.11
CA ARG A 118 -1.07 -5.11 2.06
C ARG A 118 -2.24 -6.07 2.29
N ILE A 119 -3.06 -5.81 3.31
CA ILE A 119 -4.25 -6.63 3.61
C ILE A 119 -5.24 -6.59 2.44
N ALA A 120 -5.53 -5.41 1.90
CA ALA A 120 -6.41 -5.29 0.74
C ALA A 120 -5.87 -6.06 -0.49
N LYS A 121 -4.56 -6.00 -0.71
CA LYS A 121 -3.89 -6.74 -1.78
C LYS A 121 -3.95 -8.26 -1.55
N THR A 122 -3.61 -8.75 -0.36
CA THR A 122 -3.66 -10.19 -0.06
C THR A 122 -5.08 -10.74 -0.19
N LEU A 123 -6.09 -10.03 0.31
CA LEU A 123 -7.50 -10.41 0.13
C LEU A 123 -7.93 -10.45 -1.34
N LYS A 124 -7.48 -9.48 -2.15
CA LYS A 124 -7.72 -9.46 -3.59
C LYS A 124 -7.05 -10.62 -4.31
N ASP A 125 -5.81 -10.93 -3.94
CA ASP A 125 -5.05 -12.00 -4.57
C ASP A 125 -5.61 -13.38 -4.19
N MET A 126 -6.09 -13.58 -2.95
CA MET A 126 -6.78 -14.81 -2.51
C MET A 126 -8.13 -15.02 -3.23
N SER A 127 -8.84 -13.94 -3.55
CA SER A 127 -10.14 -14.00 -4.24
C SER A 127 -10.05 -14.01 -5.78
N ALA A 128 -8.83 -13.90 -6.33
CA ALA A 128 -8.62 -13.85 -7.77
C ALA A 128 -8.91 -15.22 -8.43
N PRO A 129 -9.51 -15.24 -9.64
CA PRO A 129 -9.74 -16.47 -10.37
C PRO A 129 -8.41 -17.12 -10.78
N LYS A 130 -8.38 -18.45 -10.81
CA LYS A 130 -7.21 -19.20 -11.28
C LYS A 130 -7.17 -19.19 -12.79
N LYS A 131 -5.98 -18.99 -13.36
CA LYS A 131 -5.74 -19.06 -14.81
C LYS A 131 -5.33 -20.48 -15.16
N TRP A 132 -6.08 -21.13 -16.04
CA TRP A 132 -5.79 -22.46 -16.55
C TRP A 132 -5.45 -22.37 -18.02
N ASP A 133 -4.34 -22.99 -18.40
CA ASP A 133 -3.95 -23.15 -19.80
C ASP A 133 -4.70 -24.34 -20.39
N LEU A 134 -5.46 -24.10 -21.45
CA LEU A 134 -6.09 -25.18 -22.21
C LEU A 134 -5.07 -25.77 -23.19
N SER A 135 -5.30 -27.01 -23.61
CA SER A 135 -4.49 -27.70 -24.62
C SER A 135 -4.41 -26.98 -25.98
N ASN A 136 -5.29 -26.00 -26.21
CA ASN A 136 -5.34 -25.16 -27.42
C ASN A 136 -4.57 -23.82 -27.27
N GLY A 137 -3.82 -23.62 -26.18
CA GLY A 137 -3.05 -22.40 -25.92
C GLY A 137 -3.89 -21.19 -25.46
N ARG A 138 -5.19 -21.37 -25.19
CA ARG A 138 -6.04 -20.32 -24.61
C ARG A 138 -5.98 -20.37 -23.08
N MET A 139 -5.93 -19.21 -22.45
CA MET A 139 -6.05 -19.07 -21.00
C MET A 139 -7.51 -18.87 -20.61
N VAL A 140 -8.02 -19.67 -19.69
CA VAL A 140 -9.36 -19.49 -19.09
C VAL A 140 -9.22 -19.13 -17.62
N GLN A 141 -10.06 -18.20 -17.16
CA GLN A 141 -10.14 -17.81 -15.75
C GLN A 141 -11.28 -18.59 -15.08
N VAL A 142 -10.96 -19.33 -14.02
CA VAL A 142 -11.91 -20.20 -13.31
C VAL A 142 -11.94 -19.81 -11.85
N HIS A 143 -13.15 -19.53 -11.34
CA HIS A 143 -13.39 -19.44 -9.90
C HIS A 143 -13.56 -20.85 -9.34
N THR A 144 -12.63 -21.26 -8.48
CA THR A 144 -12.76 -22.48 -7.69
C THR A 144 -13.63 -22.21 -6.46
N PRO A 145 -14.24 -23.24 -5.84
CA PRO A 145 -14.97 -23.08 -4.57
C PRO A 145 -14.13 -22.37 -3.50
N PHE A 146 -12.82 -22.61 -3.47
CA PHE A 146 -11.90 -21.93 -2.55
C PHE A 146 -11.77 -20.43 -2.85
N THR A 147 -11.55 -20.03 -4.11
CA THR A 147 -11.49 -18.60 -4.48
C THR A 147 -12.81 -17.88 -4.28
N THR A 148 -13.95 -18.56 -4.46
CA THR A 148 -15.28 -18.01 -4.17
C THR A 148 -15.44 -17.79 -2.66
N ARG A 149 -15.08 -18.77 -1.84
CA ARG A 149 -15.08 -18.64 -0.38
C ARG A 149 -14.16 -17.51 0.10
N SER A 150 -12.95 -17.40 -0.45
CA SER A 150 -12.04 -16.28 -0.12
C SER A 150 -12.64 -14.93 -0.50
N LYS A 151 -13.41 -14.86 -1.60
CA LYS A 151 -14.12 -13.64 -2.03
C LYS A 151 -15.23 -13.27 -1.04
N GLU A 152 -16.03 -14.22 -0.59
CA GLU A 152 -17.07 -14.01 0.44
C GLU A 152 -16.45 -13.52 1.75
N LEU A 153 -15.37 -14.17 2.21
CA LEU A 153 -14.63 -13.76 3.41
C LEU A 153 -14.06 -12.34 3.29
N ALA A 154 -13.49 -11.99 2.13
CA ALA A 154 -13.00 -10.64 1.87
C ALA A 154 -14.14 -9.60 1.89
N GLN A 155 -15.33 -9.94 1.36
CA GLN A 155 -16.50 -9.07 1.42
C GLN A 155 -16.96 -8.82 2.85
N LEU A 156 -17.01 -9.87 3.68
CA LEU A 156 -17.34 -9.75 5.11
C LEU A 156 -16.32 -8.89 5.86
N TYR A 157 -15.02 -9.05 5.57
CA TYR A 157 -13.98 -8.22 6.17
C TYR A 157 -14.13 -6.74 5.79
N ASN A 158 -14.42 -6.46 4.52
CA ASN A 158 -14.67 -5.10 4.05
C ASN A 158 -15.93 -4.52 4.70
N GLY A 159 -16.99 -5.32 4.85
CA GLY A 159 -18.21 -4.93 5.57
C GLY A 159 -17.97 -4.60 7.04
N LEU A 160 -17.10 -5.35 7.72
CA LEU A 160 -16.72 -5.08 9.11
C LEU A 160 -15.97 -3.74 9.28
N ASN A 161 -15.23 -3.31 8.26
CA ASN A 161 -14.44 -2.10 8.29
C ASN A 161 -15.14 -0.88 7.65
N LEU A 162 -16.37 -1.05 7.14
CA LEU A 162 -17.09 0.04 6.51
C LEU A 162 -17.54 1.08 7.56
N PRO A 163 -17.15 2.37 7.39
CA PRO A 163 -17.60 3.43 8.29
C PRO A 163 -19.07 3.81 8.02
N ASN A 164 -19.71 4.42 9.02
CA ASN A 164 -21.03 5.07 8.89
C ASN A 164 -22.20 4.15 8.49
N LEU A 165 -22.14 2.87 8.85
CA LEU A 165 -23.28 1.96 8.75
C LEU A 165 -24.40 2.36 9.71
N THR A 166 -25.65 2.15 9.28
CA THR A 166 -26.80 2.16 10.18
C THR A 166 -26.70 1.00 11.19
N VAL A 167 -27.45 1.08 12.29
CA VAL A 167 -27.45 0.02 13.31
C VAL A 167 -27.90 -1.30 12.70
N ASP A 168 -28.96 -1.29 11.89
CA ASP A 168 -29.51 -2.50 11.25
C ASP A 168 -28.52 -3.12 10.25
N GLU A 169 -27.92 -2.31 9.37
CA GLU A 169 -26.89 -2.81 8.44
C GLU A 169 -25.68 -3.38 9.19
N ARG A 170 -25.27 -2.74 10.30
CA ARG A 170 -24.16 -3.23 11.11
C ARG A 170 -24.49 -4.56 11.78
N LEU A 171 -25.69 -4.68 12.35
CA LEU A 171 -26.16 -5.93 12.95
C LEU A 171 -26.24 -7.05 11.92
N ASP A 172 -26.65 -6.74 10.69
CA ASP A 172 -26.71 -7.72 9.61
C ASP A 172 -25.31 -8.21 9.20
N VAL A 173 -24.33 -7.32 9.04
CA VAL A 173 -22.93 -7.72 8.79
C VAL A 173 -22.39 -8.59 9.93
N LEU A 174 -22.64 -8.20 11.18
CA LEU A 174 -22.22 -8.96 12.35
C LEU A 174 -22.85 -10.36 12.40
N LEU A 175 -24.12 -10.48 12.01
CA LEU A 175 -24.83 -11.75 11.93
C LEU A 175 -24.22 -12.67 10.88
N HIS A 176 -23.95 -12.15 9.68
CA HIS A 176 -23.30 -12.91 8.61
C HIS A 176 -21.92 -13.42 9.03
N VAL A 177 -21.09 -12.56 9.63
CA VAL A 177 -19.77 -12.96 10.16
C VAL A 177 -19.91 -14.02 11.22
N LYS A 178 -20.86 -13.87 12.16
CA LYS A 178 -21.12 -14.85 13.22
C LYS A 178 -21.47 -16.22 12.65
N TRP A 179 -22.26 -16.29 11.58
CA TRP A 179 -22.64 -17.56 10.96
C TRP A 179 -21.46 -18.22 10.24
N THR A 180 -20.69 -17.46 9.46
CA THR A 180 -19.51 -17.98 8.76
C THR A 180 -18.46 -18.52 9.73
N VAL A 181 -18.22 -17.83 10.84
CA VAL A 181 -17.21 -18.22 11.84
C VAL A 181 -17.67 -19.43 12.66
N LYS A 182 -18.98 -19.64 12.82
CA LYS A 182 -19.57 -20.80 13.52
C LYS A 182 -19.44 -22.13 12.78
N GLU A 183 -19.02 -22.11 11.51
CA GLU A 183 -18.69 -23.34 10.77
C GLU A 183 -17.57 -24.15 11.44
N PHE A 184 -16.72 -23.48 12.24
CA PHE A 184 -15.61 -24.09 12.97
C PHE A 184 -15.69 -23.77 14.46
N ASP A 185 -15.47 -24.78 15.29
CA ASP A 185 -15.44 -24.60 16.75
C ASP A 185 -14.00 -24.62 17.27
N CYS A 186 -13.43 -23.44 17.50
CA CYS A 186 -12.10 -23.27 18.07
C CYS A 186 -12.03 -22.02 18.94
N ASN A 187 -10.94 -21.83 19.67
CA ASN A 187 -10.80 -20.68 20.59
C ASN A 187 -10.92 -19.33 19.86
N LEU A 188 -10.36 -19.22 18.65
CA LEU A 188 -10.44 -18.02 17.82
C LEU A 188 -11.89 -17.69 17.43
N THR A 189 -12.65 -18.70 16.97
CA THR A 189 -14.03 -18.51 16.51
C THR A 189 -14.95 -18.16 17.68
N ARG A 190 -14.75 -18.79 18.84
CA ARG A 190 -15.48 -18.46 20.09
C ARG A 190 -15.23 -17.02 20.54
N GLU A 191 -13.98 -16.56 20.51
CA GLU A 191 -13.64 -15.18 20.87
C GLU A 191 -14.29 -14.17 19.91
N ILE A 192 -14.25 -14.43 18.60
CA ILE A 192 -14.92 -13.58 17.60
C ILE A 192 -16.42 -13.49 17.90
N VAL A 193 -17.08 -14.62 18.15
CA VAL A 193 -18.52 -14.68 18.42
C VAL A 193 -18.87 -13.91 19.70
N GLU A 194 -18.10 -14.05 20.78
CA GLU A 194 -18.32 -13.32 22.03
C GLU A 194 -18.21 -11.81 21.83
N LEU A 195 -17.19 -11.35 21.10
CA LEU A 195 -17.01 -9.93 20.82
C LEU A 195 -18.11 -9.37 19.92
N ILE A 196 -18.59 -10.15 18.94
CA ILE A 196 -19.73 -9.79 18.10
C ILE A 196 -21.00 -9.65 18.95
N ASP A 197 -21.27 -10.59 19.84
CA ASP A 197 -22.45 -10.55 20.71
C ASP A 197 -22.41 -9.35 21.67
N ARG A 198 -21.21 -9.01 22.14
CA ARG A 198 -20.98 -7.79 22.91
C ARG A 198 -21.20 -6.52 22.08
N GLU A 199 -20.74 -6.47 20.82
CA GLU A 199 -21.00 -5.31 19.94
C GLU A 199 -22.50 -5.16 19.68
N ALA A 200 -23.19 -6.26 19.37
CA ALA A 200 -24.64 -6.27 19.11
C ALA A 200 -25.44 -5.79 20.33
N ASP A 201 -25.11 -6.26 21.54
CA ASP A 201 -25.76 -5.79 22.78
C ASP A 201 -25.54 -4.29 23.01
N LEU A 202 -24.33 -3.77 22.77
CA LEU A 202 -24.04 -2.34 22.90
C LEU A 202 -24.80 -1.49 21.87
N LEU A 203 -24.93 -1.99 20.63
CA LEU A 203 -25.70 -1.35 19.57
C LEU A 203 -27.20 -1.31 19.90
N ASN A 204 -27.76 -2.42 20.35
CA ASN A 204 -29.18 -2.51 20.76
C ASN A 204 -29.50 -1.59 21.94
N ARG A 205 -28.52 -1.31 22.81
CA ARG A 205 -28.63 -0.35 23.92
C ARG A 205 -28.39 1.11 23.50
N GLY A 206 -28.13 1.38 22.23
CA GLY A 206 -27.91 2.73 21.69
C GLY A 206 -26.62 3.40 22.18
N ARG A 207 -25.57 2.63 22.49
CA ARG A 207 -24.27 3.20 22.88
C ARG A 207 -23.57 3.88 21.71
N SER A 208 -22.77 4.90 22.01
CA SER A 208 -22.07 5.66 20.96
C SER A 208 -21.02 4.79 20.25
N PRO A 209 -20.86 4.96 18.92
CA PRO A 209 -19.91 4.18 18.13
C PRO A 209 -18.46 4.37 18.56
N THR A 210 -18.09 5.54 19.09
CA THR A 210 -16.73 5.87 19.54
C THR A 210 -16.23 4.95 20.66
N ILE A 211 -17.11 4.51 21.57
CA ILE A 211 -16.74 3.59 22.65
C ILE A 211 -16.42 2.19 22.09
N MET A 212 -17.01 1.86 20.93
CA MET A 212 -16.88 0.56 20.28
C MET A 212 -15.70 0.49 19.31
N ASP A 213 -14.95 1.58 19.08
CA ASP A 213 -13.83 1.59 18.12
C ASP A 213 -12.77 0.53 18.44
N GLY A 214 -12.41 0.38 19.73
CA GLY A 214 -11.47 -0.65 20.17
C GLY A 214 -12.01 -2.07 19.96
N LEU A 215 -13.31 -2.27 20.23
CA LEU A 215 -14.00 -3.55 20.03
C LEU A 215 -14.04 -3.93 18.55
N ARG A 216 -14.44 -2.99 17.68
CA ARG A 216 -14.51 -3.15 16.22
C ARG A 216 -13.14 -3.46 15.61
N ARG A 217 -12.08 -2.79 16.07
CA ARG A 217 -10.70 -3.08 15.65
C ARG A 217 -10.27 -4.48 16.07
N ARG A 218 -10.63 -4.92 17.27
CA ARG A 218 -10.32 -6.29 17.74
C ARG A 218 -11.07 -7.33 16.92
N ILE A 219 -12.38 -7.17 16.71
CA ILE A 219 -13.19 -8.07 15.87
C ILE A 219 -12.58 -8.18 14.46
N SER A 220 -12.28 -7.04 13.83
CA SER A 220 -11.70 -7.01 12.48
C SER A 220 -10.31 -7.67 12.43
N SER A 221 -9.49 -7.50 13.47
CA SER A 221 -8.16 -8.11 13.55
C SER A 221 -8.24 -9.64 13.73
N LEU A 222 -9.13 -10.12 14.59
CA LEU A 222 -9.35 -11.56 14.79
C LEU A 222 -9.98 -12.20 13.55
N PHE A 223 -10.92 -11.51 12.91
CA PHE A 223 -11.51 -11.99 11.67
C PHE A 223 -10.47 -12.06 10.54
N LEU A 224 -9.54 -11.10 10.47
CA LEU A 224 -8.40 -11.20 9.54
C LEU A 224 -7.54 -12.44 9.83
N ALA A 225 -7.21 -12.71 11.10
CA ALA A 225 -6.47 -13.91 11.48
C ALA A 225 -7.23 -15.20 11.09
N PHE A 226 -8.56 -15.20 11.20
CA PHE A 226 -9.41 -16.29 10.70
C PHE A 226 -9.28 -16.48 9.18
N ILE A 227 -9.28 -15.39 8.40
CA ILE A 227 -9.11 -15.45 6.94
C ILE A 227 -7.70 -15.90 6.54
N GLU A 228 -6.67 -15.54 7.32
CA GLU A 228 -5.28 -15.90 7.06
C GLU A 228 -4.93 -17.34 7.47
N THR A 229 -5.82 -18.04 8.19
CA THR A 229 -5.60 -19.43 8.59
C THR A 229 -6.01 -20.41 7.47
N PRO A 230 -5.11 -21.28 6.96
CA PRO A 230 -5.41 -22.20 5.86
C PRO A 230 -6.56 -23.18 6.13
N GLU A 231 -6.77 -23.55 7.40
CA GLU A 231 -7.86 -24.44 7.82
C GLU A 231 -9.25 -23.88 7.47
N PHE A 232 -9.40 -22.55 7.56
CA PHE A 232 -10.67 -21.86 7.28
C PHE A 232 -10.74 -21.31 5.86
N ASN A 233 -9.58 -20.96 5.30
CA ASN A 233 -9.41 -20.42 3.95
C ASN A 233 -8.22 -21.08 3.25
N PRO A 234 -8.45 -22.14 2.45
CA PRO A 234 -7.37 -22.88 1.80
C PRO A 234 -6.45 -22.05 0.90
N GLU A 235 -6.93 -20.92 0.34
CA GLU A 235 -6.09 -20.03 -0.47
C GLU A 235 -5.06 -19.25 0.38
N ALA A 236 -5.27 -19.11 1.69
CA ALA A 236 -4.34 -18.44 2.59
C ALA A 236 -2.99 -19.16 2.71
N GLY A 237 -2.97 -20.48 2.53
CA GLY A 237 -1.74 -21.28 2.55
C GLY A 237 -0.69 -20.85 1.51
N ARG A 238 -1.10 -20.15 0.44
CA ARG A 238 -0.20 -19.59 -0.58
C ARG A 238 0.59 -18.38 -0.10
N PHE A 239 0.05 -17.67 0.90
CA PHE A 239 0.58 -16.41 1.42
C PHE A 239 1.23 -16.58 2.79
N GLN A 240 1.07 -17.75 3.42
CA GLN A 240 1.77 -18.07 4.65
C GLN A 240 3.26 -18.29 4.35
N ILE A 241 4.12 -17.55 5.03
CA ILE A 241 5.56 -17.78 5.00
C ILE A 241 5.79 -19.05 5.83
N VAL A 242 5.80 -20.21 5.17
CA VAL A 242 6.23 -21.45 5.80
C VAL A 242 7.73 -21.31 6.07
N PRO A 243 8.20 -21.42 7.32
CA PRO A 243 9.63 -21.56 7.57
C PRO A 243 10.14 -22.76 6.77
N LEU A 244 11.17 -22.59 5.95
CA LEU A 244 11.82 -23.76 5.34
C LEU A 244 12.26 -24.68 6.49
N ASP A 245 11.72 -25.88 6.54
CA ASP A 245 12.09 -26.88 7.53
C ASP A 245 13.62 -27.08 7.49
N PHE A 246 14.28 -26.87 8.63
CA PHE A 246 15.72 -27.01 8.82
C PHE A 246 16.24 -28.46 8.59
N ASP A 247 15.33 -29.43 8.45
CA ASP A 247 15.62 -30.86 8.29
C ASP A 247 16.34 -31.23 6.98
N GLY A 248 16.38 -30.32 6.00
CA GLY A 248 17.12 -30.54 4.74
C GLY A 248 18.65 -30.51 4.87
N TYR A 249 19.22 -30.04 5.98
CA TYR A 249 20.67 -29.87 6.15
C TYR A 249 21.39 -31.00 6.90
N GLN A 250 20.68 -32.00 7.44
CA GLN A 250 21.29 -33.12 8.17
C GLN A 250 21.60 -34.35 7.30
N GLN A 251 21.30 -34.32 6.00
CA GLN A 251 21.67 -35.38 5.07
C GLN A 251 22.87 -34.98 4.21
N VAL A 252 24.00 -34.69 4.85
CA VAL A 252 25.31 -34.77 4.18
C VAL A 252 26.01 -35.99 4.77
N PRO A 253 26.15 -37.11 4.02
CA PRO A 253 26.91 -38.24 4.49
C PRO A 253 28.40 -37.86 4.54
N MET A 254 29.04 -38.14 5.68
CA MET A 254 30.51 -38.15 5.84
C MET A 254 31.14 -39.26 5.01
#